data_AF-A0A8T3YGZ7-F1
#
_entry.id   AF-A0A8T3YGZ7-F1
#
_cell.length_a   1.000
_cell.length_b   1.000
_cell.length_c   1.000
_cell.angle_alpha   90.00
_cell.angle_beta   90.00
_cell.angle_gamma   90.00
#
_symmetry.space_group_name_H-M   'P 1'
#
loop_
_entity.id
_entity.type
_entity.pdbx_description
1 polymer ?
#
loop_
_entity_poly.entity_id
_entity_poly.type
_entity_poly.pdbx_seq_one_letter_code
_entity_poly.pdbx_strand_id
1 'polypeptide(L)'
;MTTEQRASWSATHPPPRPRPTLTQGGALRARDLRLRLELLSALHGGTIAANCTCDGCGEEIDLREAFAANARDDRGVIAFPHCERGSARIWIHAERGFQAQLAKGGMLLTREAVLRQLPSFGSREMPPHVECSLLAHFGSAWAAWREVARRSPSLAITPTRMPLPWWREKATPFLGRLPDAAIGNCCEMSADAVRDLRRGLGIPAHTVVLGLTELCVL
;
A
#
# COMPACT_ATOMS: atom_id res chain seq x y z
N MET A 1 -0.77 -28.80 -35.55
CA MET A 1 -1.45 -27.56 -35.96
C MET A 1 -1.13 -27.27 -37.40
N THR A 2 -2.15 -27.12 -38.24
CA THR A 2 -1.99 -26.67 -39.63
C THR A 2 -1.68 -25.18 -39.69
N THR A 3 -1.19 -24.71 -40.84
CA THR A 3 -0.89 -23.29 -41.08
C THR A 3 -2.13 -22.40 -40.86
N GLU A 4 -3.31 -22.87 -41.25
CA GLU A 4 -4.59 -22.20 -40.98
C GLU A 4 -4.95 -22.15 -39.49
N GLN A 5 -4.72 -23.24 -38.74
CA GLN A 5 -4.93 -23.23 -37.29
C GLN A 5 -3.98 -22.27 -36.57
N ARG A 6 -2.74 -22.12 -37.08
CA ARG A 6 -1.75 -21.20 -36.52
C ARG A 6 -2.12 -19.74 -36.82
N ALA A 7 -2.61 -19.44 -38.02
CA ALA A 7 -3.09 -18.11 -38.39
C ALA A 7 -4.36 -17.70 -37.61
N SER A 8 -5.32 -18.62 -37.45
CA SER A 8 -6.53 -18.37 -36.64
C SER A 8 -6.22 -18.14 -35.16
N TRP A 9 -5.20 -18.83 -34.63
CA TRP A 9 -4.76 -18.63 -33.25
C TRP A 9 -4.05 -17.27 -33.08
N SER A 10 -3.13 -16.90 -33.98
CA SER A 10 -2.45 -15.59 -33.96
C SER A 10 -3.39 -14.40 -34.16
N ALA A 11 -4.49 -14.56 -34.91
CA ALA A 11 -5.49 -13.50 -35.09
C ALA A 11 -6.33 -13.25 -33.82
N THR A 12 -6.48 -14.26 -32.97
CA THR A 12 -7.27 -14.18 -31.72
C THR A 12 -6.41 -13.93 -30.49
N HIS A 13 -5.09 -14.12 -30.60
CA HIS A 13 -4.11 -13.96 -29.52
C HIS A 13 -3.00 -13.03 -30.01
N PRO A 14 -3.17 -11.69 -29.89
CA PRO A 14 -2.09 -10.76 -30.21
C PRO A 14 -0.84 -11.11 -29.41
N PRO A 15 0.37 -10.87 -29.98
CA PRO A 15 1.61 -11.15 -29.27
C PRO A 15 1.61 -10.42 -27.92
N PRO A 16 2.17 -11.03 -26.86
CA PRO A 16 2.21 -10.39 -25.55
C PRO A 16 2.92 -9.05 -25.65
N ARG A 17 2.37 -8.03 -24.99
CA ARG A 17 3.02 -6.72 -24.94
C ARG A 17 4.39 -6.86 -24.26
N PRO A 18 5.41 -6.10 -24.72
CA PRO A 18 6.70 -6.09 -24.04
C PRO A 18 6.53 -5.71 -22.58
N ARG A 19 7.30 -6.37 -21.70
CA ARG A 19 7.27 -6.06 -20.26
C ARG A 19 7.54 -4.57 -20.06
N PRO A 20 6.73 -3.87 -19.26
CA PRO A 20 7.01 -2.49 -18.94
C PRO A 20 8.36 -2.45 -18.26
N THR A 21 9.26 -1.60 -18.77
CA THR A 21 10.53 -1.34 -18.10
C THR A 21 10.23 -0.90 -16.67
N LEU A 22 10.77 -1.62 -15.69
CA LEU A 22 10.59 -1.30 -14.28
C LEU A 22 11.08 0.12 -14.05
N THR A 23 10.15 1.03 -13.75
CA THR A 23 10.52 2.39 -13.38
C THR A 23 11.10 2.35 -11.96
N GLN A 24 12.14 3.14 -11.71
CA GLN A 24 12.70 3.28 -10.37
C GLN A 24 11.61 3.67 -9.34
N GLY A 25 10.66 4.51 -9.74
CA GLY A 25 9.51 4.88 -8.91
C GLY A 25 8.59 3.72 -8.57
N GLY A 26 8.31 2.80 -9.51
CA GLY A 26 7.50 1.60 -9.24
C GLY A 26 8.19 0.66 -8.24
N ALA A 27 9.50 0.45 -8.42
CA ALA A 27 10.29 -0.37 -7.50
C ALA A 27 10.35 0.21 -6.08
N LEU A 28 10.53 1.53 -5.96
CA LEU A 28 10.52 2.23 -4.66
C LEU A 28 9.17 2.10 -3.96
N ARG A 29 8.05 2.33 -4.67
CA ARG A 29 6.70 2.18 -4.10
C ARG A 29 6.40 0.76 -3.63
N ALA A 30 6.81 -0.25 -4.42
CA ALA A 30 6.65 -1.65 -4.03
C ALA A 30 7.46 -2.00 -2.77
N ARG A 31 8.70 -1.49 -2.68
CA ARG A 31 9.55 -1.64 -1.49
C ARG A 31 8.91 -0.97 -0.27
N ASP A 32 8.43 0.26 -0.41
CA ASP A 32 7.83 1.01 0.70
C ASP A 32 6.54 0.34 1.19
N LEU A 33 5.69 -0.14 0.27
CA LEU A 33 4.52 -0.92 0.64
C LEU A 33 4.93 -2.17 1.43
N ARG A 34 5.90 -2.95 0.93
CA ARG A 34 6.36 -4.17 1.61
C ARG A 34 6.85 -3.89 3.03
N LEU A 35 7.76 -2.93 3.20
CA LEU A 35 8.29 -2.55 4.51
C LEU A 35 7.18 -2.06 5.45
N ARG A 36 6.18 -1.37 4.92
CA ARG A 36 5.03 -0.92 5.71
C ARG A 36 4.19 -2.10 6.18
N LEU A 37 3.90 -3.08 5.33
CA LEU A 37 3.14 -4.28 5.73
C LEU A 37 3.92 -5.14 6.74
N GLU A 38 5.24 -5.23 6.60
CA GLU A 38 6.12 -5.85 7.61
C GLU A 38 6.04 -5.14 8.97
N LEU A 39 6.07 -3.80 8.98
CA LEU A 39 5.91 -3.02 10.21
C LEU A 39 4.53 -3.26 10.85
N LEU A 40 3.46 -3.26 10.04
CA LEU A 40 2.11 -3.53 10.54
C LEU A 40 1.98 -4.93 11.12
N SER A 41 2.57 -5.93 10.45
CA SER A 41 2.67 -7.31 10.94
C SER A 41 3.35 -7.35 12.33
N ALA A 42 4.46 -6.63 12.48
CA ALA A 42 5.20 -6.56 13.75
C ALA A 42 4.45 -5.83 14.88
N LEU A 43 3.63 -4.83 14.54
CA LEU A 43 2.87 -4.04 15.52
C LEU A 43 1.61 -4.75 16.03
N HIS A 44 0.87 -5.41 15.13
CA HIS A 44 -0.44 -6.00 15.42
C HIS A 44 -0.39 -7.49 15.75
N GLY A 45 0.73 -8.16 15.48
CA GLY A 45 0.84 -9.60 15.63
C GLY A 45 0.17 -10.33 14.46
N GLY A 46 0.95 -11.16 13.77
CA GLY A 46 0.51 -11.91 12.60
C GLY A 46 1.10 -11.36 11.30
N THR A 47 0.80 -12.04 10.20
CA THR A 47 1.36 -11.78 8.87
C THR A 47 0.39 -10.97 8.02
N ILE A 48 0.84 -9.80 7.56
CA ILE A 48 0.17 -8.98 6.56
C ILE A 48 1.08 -8.94 5.32
N ALA A 49 0.58 -9.46 4.20
CA ALA A 49 1.32 -9.54 2.95
C ALA A 49 0.51 -8.93 1.81
N ALA A 50 1.18 -8.54 0.73
CA ALA A 50 0.53 -8.13 -0.49
C ALA A 50 0.91 -9.08 -1.63
N ASN A 51 -0.07 -9.48 -2.42
CA ASN A 51 0.15 -10.07 -3.73
C ASN A 51 -0.60 -9.22 -4.77
N CYS A 52 -0.36 -9.52 -6.04
CA CYS A 52 -1.07 -8.86 -7.11
C CYS A 52 -1.52 -9.91 -8.11
N THR A 53 -2.79 -9.86 -8.52
CA THR A 53 -3.35 -10.83 -9.47
C THR A 53 -4.05 -10.10 -10.61
N CYS A 54 -3.99 -10.67 -11.81
CA CYS A 54 -4.75 -10.19 -12.94
C CYS A 54 -6.22 -10.64 -12.85
N ASP A 55 -7.17 -9.73 -13.03
CA ASP A 55 -8.61 -10.02 -13.06
C ASP A 55 -9.04 -10.84 -14.29
N GLY A 56 -8.27 -10.76 -15.38
CA GLY A 56 -8.60 -11.44 -16.64
C GLY A 56 -8.13 -12.89 -16.68
N CYS A 57 -6.86 -13.14 -16.33
CA CYS A 57 -6.24 -14.46 -16.41
C CYS A 57 -5.92 -15.11 -15.06
N GLY A 58 -6.07 -14.40 -13.93
CA GLY A 58 -5.75 -14.91 -12.60
C GLY A 58 -4.25 -15.03 -12.28
N GLU A 59 -3.38 -14.65 -13.21
CA GLU A 59 -1.93 -14.74 -13.04
C GLU A 59 -1.43 -13.82 -11.91
N GLU A 60 -0.51 -14.33 -11.09
CA GLU A 60 0.16 -13.56 -10.04
C GLU A 60 1.29 -12.68 -10.62
N ILE A 61 1.45 -11.50 -10.04
CA ILE A 61 2.26 -10.42 -10.58
C ILE A 61 3.16 -9.88 -9.49
N ASP A 62 4.42 -9.62 -9.83
CA ASP A 62 5.33 -8.94 -8.92
C ASP A 62 4.81 -7.52 -8.62
N LEU A 63 4.75 -7.14 -7.34
CA LEU A 63 4.29 -5.82 -6.93
C LEU A 63 5.06 -4.67 -7.60
N ARG A 64 6.34 -4.85 -7.93
CA ARG A 64 7.13 -3.83 -8.65
C ARG A 64 6.59 -3.61 -10.06
N GLU A 65 6.23 -4.69 -10.74
CA GLU A 65 5.60 -4.63 -12.07
C GLU A 65 4.21 -3.97 -11.98
N ALA A 66 3.41 -4.33 -10.96
CA ALA A 66 2.11 -3.72 -10.71
C ALA A 66 2.23 -2.19 -10.47
N PHE A 67 3.16 -1.75 -9.61
CA PHE A 67 3.36 -0.33 -9.35
C PHE A 67 3.96 0.43 -10.54
N ALA A 68 4.84 -0.20 -11.32
CA ALA A 68 5.37 0.39 -12.55
C ALA A 68 4.26 0.61 -13.59
N ALA A 69 3.30 -0.31 -13.69
CA ALA A 69 2.14 -0.18 -14.57
C ALA A 69 1.13 0.89 -14.09
N ASN A 70 0.92 1.02 -12.78
CA ASN A 70 -0.01 2.00 -12.19
C ASN A 70 0.40 3.47 -12.45
N ALA A 71 1.69 3.74 -12.64
CA ALA A 71 2.19 5.11 -12.85
C ALA A 71 1.70 5.76 -14.16
N ARG A 72 1.01 5.01 -15.03
CA ARG A 72 0.59 5.45 -16.37
C ARG A 72 -0.91 5.69 -16.51
N ASP A 73 -1.73 5.42 -15.50
CA ASP A 73 -3.20 5.52 -15.59
C ASP A 73 -3.83 6.31 -14.43
N ASP A 74 -4.40 7.47 -14.76
CA ASP A 74 -5.10 8.37 -13.83
C ASP A 74 -6.39 7.75 -13.26
N ARG A 75 -6.91 6.71 -13.91
CA ARG A 75 -8.11 5.98 -13.49
C ARG A 75 -7.83 5.09 -12.27
N GLY A 76 -6.56 4.90 -11.90
CA GLY A 76 -6.17 4.03 -10.79
C GLY A 76 -6.41 2.55 -11.07
N VAL A 77 -6.47 2.19 -12.35
CA VAL A 77 -6.51 0.81 -12.82
C VAL A 77 -5.07 0.43 -13.17
N ILE A 78 -4.57 -0.64 -12.57
CA ILE A 78 -3.25 -1.15 -12.90
C ILE A 78 -3.41 -1.96 -14.18
N ALA A 79 -3.05 -1.41 -15.34
CA ALA A 79 -3.10 -2.17 -16.58
C ALA A 79 -2.18 -3.39 -16.49
N PHE A 80 -2.69 -4.60 -16.72
CA PHE A 80 -1.84 -5.78 -16.65
C PHE A 80 -0.99 -5.88 -17.92
N PRO A 81 0.36 -5.94 -17.81
CA PRO A 81 1.21 -5.96 -18.99
C PRO A 81 1.04 -7.20 -19.87
N HIS A 82 0.52 -8.30 -19.32
CA HIS A 82 0.40 -9.58 -20.03
C HIS A 82 -1.03 -9.97 -20.41
N CYS A 83 -2.05 -9.20 -19.99
CA CYS A 83 -3.44 -9.43 -20.40
C CYS A 83 -4.05 -8.13 -20.89
N GLU A 84 -4.39 -8.06 -22.17
CA GLU A 84 -5.06 -6.88 -22.76
C GLU A 84 -6.46 -6.63 -22.19
N ARG A 85 -7.06 -7.65 -21.58
CA ARG A 85 -8.41 -7.61 -20.99
C ARG A 85 -8.38 -7.45 -19.47
N GLY A 86 -7.20 -7.50 -18.86
CA GLY A 86 -7.05 -7.61 -17.42
C GLY A 86 -6.57 -6.32 -16.75
N SER A 87 -7.31 -5.90 -15.73
CA SER A 87 -6.76 -5.05 -14.67
C SER A 87 -6.05 -5.91 -13.65
N ALA A 88 -4.95 -5.41 -13.10
CA ALA A 88 -4.31 -6.01 -11.95
C ALA A 88 -4.90 -5.42 -10.66
N ARG A 89 -5.16 -6.27 -9.68
CA ARG A 89 -5.56 -5.89 -8.32
C ARG A 89 -4.43 -6.24 -7.38
N ILE A 90 -4.05 -5.29 -6.54
CA ILE A 90 -3.18 -5.59 -5.40
C ILE A 90 -4.10 -6.01 -4.26
N TRP A 91 -3.95 -7.24 -3.79
CA TRP A 91 -4.63 -7.73 -2.61
C TRP A 91 -3.68 -7.73 -1.43
N ILE A 92 -4.22 -7.35 -0.28
CA ILE A 92 -3.57 -7.41 1.01
C ILE A 92 -4.21 -8.57 1.75
N HIS A 93 -3.38 -9.52 2.15
CA HIS A 93 -3.77 -10.68 2.92
C HIS A 93 -3.31 -10.48 4.36
N ALA A 94 -4.20 -10.74 5.31
CA ALA A 94 -3.83 -10.88 6.70
C ALA A 94 -4.06 -12.33 7.15
N GLU A 95 -3.42 -12.72 8.26
CA GLU A 95 -3.74 -13.98 8.95
C GLU A 95 -5.24 -14.12 9.19
N ARG A 96 -5.73 -15.37 9.24
CA ARG A 96 -7.16 -15.74 9.32
C ARG A 96 -7.97 -15.51 8.03
N GLY A 97 -7.30 -15.32 6.89
CA GLY A 97 -7.93 -15.34 5.57
C GLY A 97 -8.59 -14.02 5.15
N PHE A 98 -8.33 -12.93 5.85
CA PHE A 98 -8.86 -11.63 5.48
C PHE A 98 -8.12 -11.06 4.28
N GLN A 99 -8.88 -10.47 3.36
CA GLN A 99 -8.36 -9.88 2.12
C GLN A 99 -8.91 -8.47 1.95
N ALA A 100 -8.05 -7.53 1.53
CA ALA A 100 -8.43 -6.17 1.19
C ALA A 100 -7.78 -5.74 -0.13
N GLN A 101 -8.50 -4.98 -0.95
CA GLN A 101 -7.98 -4.50 -2.24
C GLN A 101 -7.33 -3.11 -2.08
N LEU A 102 -6.09 -2.94 -2.55
CA LEU A 102 -5.33 -1.67 -2.49
C LEU A 102 -5.63 -0.71 -3.67
N ALA A 103 -6.83 -0.78 -4.27
CA ALA A 103 -7.21 0.11 -5.37
C ALA A 103 -7.67 1.49 -4.87
N LYS A 104 -7.64 2.51 -5.74
CA LYS A 104 -8.23 3.84 -5.46
C LYS A 104 -9.69 3.74 -4.99
N GLY A 105 -10.46 2.80 -5.57
CA GLY A 105 -11.80 2.44 -5.11
C GLY A 105 -11.82 1.80 -3.72
N GLY A 106 -10.85 0.93 -3.41
CA GLY A 106 -10.70 0.31 -2.09
C GLY A 106 -10.48 1.34 -0.98
N MET A 107 -9.70 2.39 -1.24
CA MET A 107 -9.53 3.50 -0.29
C MET A 107 -10.85 4.25 -0.04
N LEU A 108 -11.66 4.48 -1.08
CA LEU A 108 -12.98 5.12 -0.94
C LEU A 108 -13.96 4.23 -0.16
N LEU A 109 -14.02 2.94 -0.47
CA LEU A 109 -14.84 1.98 0.26
C LEU A 109 -14.41 1.87 1.73
N THR A 110 -13.10 1.85 1.98
CA THR A 110 -12.55 1.85 3.35
C THR A 110 -12.94 3.12 4.08
N ARG A 111 -12.84 4.28 3.40
CA ARG A 111 -13.26 5.56 3.94
C ARG A 111 -14.74 5.56 4.30
N GLU A 112 -15.61 5.08 3.42
CA GLU A 112 -17.04 4.96 3.71
C GLU A 112 -17.34 4.01 4.86
N ALA A 113 -16.64 2.87 4.93
CA ALA A 113 -16.77 1.92 6.03
C ALA A 113 -16.36 2.56 7.37
N VAL A 114 -15.23 3.29 7.39
CA VAL A 114 -14.79 4.07 8.56
C VAL A 114 -15.87 5.09 8.95
N LEU A 115 -16.37 5.87 7.99
CA LEU A 115 -17.42 6.86 8.22
C LEU A 115 -18.68 6.26 8.86
N ARG A 116 -19.13 5.08 8.38
CA ARG A 116 -20.30 4.38 8.94
C ARG A 116 -20.06 3.88 10.37
N GLN A 117 -18.81 3.58 10.73
CA GLN A 117 -18.43 3.06 12.05
C GLN A 117 -17.93 4.13 13.02
N LEU A 118 -17.77 5.39 12.58
CA LEU A 118 -17.31 6.50 13.43
C LEU A 118 -18.04 6.64 14.77
N PRO A 119 -19.38 6.46 14.89
CA PRO A 119 -20.05 6.56 16.18
C PRO A 119 -19.65 5.49 17.20
N SER A 120 -19.02 4.39 16.76
CA SER A 120 -18.70 3.21 17.56
C SER A 120 -17.20 2.93 17.71
N PHE A 121 -16.34 3.83 17.21
CA PHE A 121 -14.89 3.64 17.16
C PHE A 121 -14.21 3.47 18.55
N GLY A 122 -14.91 3.80 19.63
CA GLY A 122 -14.44 3.62 21.01
C GLY A 122 -15.04 2.43 21.77
N SER A 123 -15.97 1.66 21.19
CA SER A 123 -16.70 0.62 21.95
C SER A 123 -17.01 -0.68 21.21
N ARG A 124 -16.84 -0.75 19.88
CA ARG A 124 -16.99 -2.00 19.12
C ARG A 124 -15.70 -2.38 18.43
N GLU A 125 -15.36 -3.67 18.51
CA GLU A 125 -14.33 -4.26 17.67
C GLU A 125 -14.69 -4.03 16.20
N MET A 126 -13.73 -3.48 15.45
CA MET A 126 -13.87 -3.30 14.01
C MET A 126 -13.91 -4.67 13.34
N PRO A 127 -14.76 -4.91 12.32
CA PRO A 127 -14.68 -6.13 11.54
C PRO A 127 -13.25 -6.31 10.97
N PRO A 128 -12.60 -7.48 11.11
CA PRO A 128 -11.17 -7.62 10.79
C PRO A 128 -10.80 -7.27 9.34
N HIS A 129 -11.72 -7.43 8.39
CA HIS A 129 -11.50 -7.04 6.99
C HIS A 129 -11.47 -5.50 6.82
N VAL A 130 -12.26 -4.76 7.60
CA VAL A 130 -12.23 -3.29 7.61
C VAL A 130 -10.93 -2.82 8.25
N GLU A 131 -10.52 -3.45 9.35
CA GLU A 131 -9.24 -3.18 10.02
C GLU A 131 -8.06 -3.43 9.07
N CYS A 132 -7.98 -4.60 8.43
CA CYS A 132 -6.93 -4.93 7.47
C CYS A 132 -6.87 -3.90 6.33
N SER A 133 -8.02 -3.55 5.75
CA SER A 133 -8.10 -2.53 4.69
C SER A 133 -7.62 -1.16 5.20
N LEU A 134 -8.03 -0.78 6.40
CA LEU A 134 -7.64 0.48 7.03
C LEU A 134 -6.12 0.55 7.30
N LEU A 135 -5.53 -0.53 7.81
CA LEU A 135 -4.09 -0.62 8.04
C LEU A 135 -3.32 -0.55 6.71
N ALA A 136 -3.78 -1.28 5.70
CA ALA A 136 -3.19 -1.26 4.37
C ALA A 136 -3.20 0.14 3.73
N HIS A 137 -4.36 0.82 3.75
CA HIS A 137 -4.51 2.12 3.10
C HIS A 137 -3.87 3.24 3.92
N PHE A 138 -4.13 3.30 5.22
CA PHE A 138 -3.79 4.46 6.06
C PHE A 138 -2.72 4.21 7.11
N GLY A 139 -2.50 2.95 7.50
CA GLY A 139 -1.41 2.53 8.39
C GLY A 139 -1.88 2.41 9.83
N SER A 140 -2.90 3.17 10.20
CA SER A 140 -3.56 3.08 11.49
C SER A 140 -4.96 3.64 11.40
N ALA A 141 -5.76 3.33 12.41
CA ALA A 141 -7.12 3.84 12.49
C ALA A 141 -7.12 5.35 12.71
N TRP A 142 -6.14 5.84 13.48
CA TRP A 142 -5.83 7.26 13.60
C TRP A 142 -5.60 7.95 12.25
N ALA A 143 -4.71 7.39 11.42
CA ALA A 143 -4.36 7.99 10.14
C ALA A 143 -5.56 8.01 9.17
N ALA A 144 -6.38 6.96 9.19
CA ALA A 144 -7.62 6.90 8.43
C ALA A 144 -8.61 7.98 8.87
N TRP A 145 -8.79 8.12 10.20
CA TRP A 145 -9.65 9.14 10.78
C TRP A 145 -9.19 10.55 10.37
N ARG A 146 -7.90 10.84 10.47
CA ARG A 146 -7.35 12.16 10.11
C ARG A 146 -7.64 12.52 8.65
N GLU A 147 -7.53 11.55 7.74
CA GLU A 147 -7.86 11.75 6.33
C GLU A 147 -9.36 11.98 6.12
N VAL A 148 -10.22 11.28 6.87
CA VAL A 148 -11.68 11.52 6.87
C VAL A 148 -11.99 12.93 7.38
N ALA A 149 -11.47 13.32 8.54
CA ALA A 149 -11.71 14.61 9.16
C ALA A 149 -11.22 15.78 8.29
N ARG A 150 -10.08 15.63 7.61
CA ARG A 150 -9.56 16.62 6.66
C ARG A 150 -10.55 16.90 5.51
N ARG A 151 -11.32 15.90 5.08
CA ARG A 151 -12.30 16.03 3.99
C ARG A 151 -13.71 16.32 4.48
N SER A 152 -13.99 16.09 5.75
CA SER A 152 -15.31 16.26 6.36
C SER A 152 -15.15 16.92 7.74
N PRO A 153 -14.87 18.24 7.80
CA PRO A 153 -14.57 18.93 9.06
C PRO A 153 -15.70 18.87 10.09
N SER A 154 -16.95 18.69 9.65
CA SER A 154 -18.11 18.50 10.53
C SER A 154 -18.04 17.21 11.37
N LEU A 155 -17.16 16.28 11.01
CA LEU A 155 -16.93 15.01 11.73
C LEU A 155 -15.62 15.03 12.53
N ALA A 156 -15.03 16.22 12.76
CA ALA A 156 -13.74 16.40 13.41
C ALA A 156 -13.78 16.18 14.94
N ILE A 157 -14.29 15.04 15.39
CA ILE A 157 -14.00 14.52 16.73
C ILE A 157 -12.58 13.98 16.72
N THR A 158 -11.60 14.80 17.11
CA THR A 158 -10.20 14.37 17.20
C THR A 158 -10.13 13.22 18.21
N PRO A 159 -9.86 11.97 17.79
CA PRO A 159 -9.74 10.89 18.75
C PRO A 159 -8.55 11.19 19.68
N THR A 160 -8.42 10.49 20.79
CA THR A 160 -7.19 10.56 21.56
C THR A 160 -6.17 9.62 20.92
N ARG A 161 -4.96 10.09 20.62
CA ARG A 161 -3.87 9.19 20.20
C ARG A 161 -3.50 8.29 21.37
N MET A 162 -3.57 6.98 21.16
CA MET A 162 -3.14 5.99 22.14
C MET A 162 -1.98 5.20 21.56
N PRO A 163 -0.73 5.69 21.69
CA PRO A 163 0.41 4.98 21.16
C PRO A 163 0.52 3.58 21.75
N LEU A 164 0.78 2.60 20.89
CA LEU A 164 1.03 1.22 21.31
C LEU A 164 2.27 1.20 22.22
N PRO A 165 2.21 0.72 23.47
CA PRO A 165 3.32 0.87 24.41
C PRO A 165 4.63 0.23 23.91
N TRP A 166 4.55 -0.80 23.07
CA TRP A 166 5.68 -1.50 22.44
C TRP A 166 6.10 -0.96 21.07
N TRP A 167 5.54 0.17 20.59
CA TRP A 167 5.80 0.64 19.22
C TRP A 167 7.28 0.89 18.94
N ARG A 168 8.03 1.41 19.94
CA ARG A 168 9.46 1.75 19.78
C ARG A 168 10.28 0.51 19.43
N GLU A 169 10.08 -0.58 20.16
CA GLU A 169 10.79 -1.85 19.94
C GLU A 169 10.49 -2.42 18.55
N LYS A 170 9.22 -2.41 18.15
CA LYS A 170 8.78 -2.93 16.85
C LYS A 170 9.16 -2.04 15.67
N ALA A 171 9.22 -0.72 15.86
CA ALA A 171 9.55 0.24 14.81
C ALA A 171 11.06 0.41 14.58
N THR A 172 11.89 0.14 15.60
CA THR A 172 13.35 0.33 15.53
C THR A 172 14.01 -0.33 14.29
N PRO A 173 13.67 -1.58 13.91
CA PRO A 173 14.22 -2.22 12.71
C PRO A 173 13.87 -1.55 11.37
N PHE A 174 12.94 -0.58 11.37
CA PHE A 174 12.46 0.12 10.18
C PHE A 174 12.99 1.56 10.07
N LEU A 175 13.63 2.09 11.11
CA LEU A 175 14.21 3.43 11.12
C LEU A 175 15.29 3.53 10.03
N GLY A 176 15.26 4.60 9.23
CA GLY A 176 16.13 4.80 8.07
C GLY A 176 15.74 3.97 6.83
N ARG A 177 14.96 2.89 6.98
CA ARG A 177 14.46 2.07 5.86
C ARG A 177 13.12 2.58 5.33
N LEU A 178 12.28 3.13 6.21
CA LEU A 178 11.01 3.80 5.88
C LEU A 178 11.08 5.29 6.25
N PRO A 179 10.30 6.16 5.57
CA PRO A 179 10.12 7.55 5.99
C PRO A 179 9.53 7.66 7.40
N ASP A 180 10.05 8.60 8.20
CA ASP A 180 9.59 8.85 9.58
C ASP A 180 8.05 9.07 9.65
N ALA A 181 7.47 9.72 8.64
CA ALA A 181 6.03 9.93 8.53
C ALA A 181 5.24 8.63 8.29
N ALA A 182 5.77 7.69 7.52
CA ALA A 182 5.13 6.40 7.29
C ALA A 182 5.14 5.54 8.56
N ILE A 183 6.27 5.53 9.28
CA ILE A 183 6.38 4.87 10.59
C ILE A 183 5.42 5.52 11.59
N GLY A 184 5.40 6.84 11.68
CA GLY A 184 4.50 7.58 12.58
C GLY A 184 3.03 7.26 12.31
N ASN A 185 2.63 7.18 11.04
CA ASN A 185 1.27 6.77 10.68
C ASN A 185 0.96 5.33 11.11
N CYS A 186 1.90 4.38 11.05
CA CYS A 186 1.66 3.00 11.48
C CYS A 186 1.65 2.85 13.01
N CYS A 187 2.48 3.62 13.70
CA CYS A 187 2.63 3.55 15.16
C CYS A 187 1.71 4.51 15.93
N GLU A 188 0.82 5.22 15.24
CA GLU A 188 -0.02 6.29 15.81
C GLU A 188 0.77 7.41 16.52
N MET A 189 1.98 7.71 16.00
CA MET A 189 2.89 8.73 16.52
C MET A 189 3.08 9.90 15.56
N SER A 190 3.57 11.04 16.09
CA SER A 190 4.04 12.11 15.22
C SER A 190 5.32 11.68 14.50
N ALA A 191 5.54 12.20 13.29
CA ALA A 191 6.81 12.02 12.59
C ALA A 191 7.99 12.56 13.41
N ASP A 192 7.77 13.60 14.21
CA ASP A 192 8.79 14.17 15.10
C ASP A 192 9.19 13.21 16.21
N ALA A 193 8.24 12.49 16.83
CA ALA A 193 8.57 11.49 17.85
C ALA A 193 9.39 10.32 17.27
N VAL A 194 9.10 9.92 16.03
CA VAL A 194 9.91 8.92 15.30
C VAL A 194 11.29 9.49 14.99
N ARG A 195 11.38 10.76 14.56
CA ARG A 195 12.63 11.45 14.28
C ARG A 195 13.52 11.55 15.52
N ASP A 196 12.94 11.83 16.67
CA ASP A 196 13.66 11.92 17.94
C ASP A 196 14.15 10.55 18.41
N LEU A 197 13.32 9.51 18.28
CA LEU A 197 13.76 8.12 18.49
C LEU A 197 14.96 7.77 17.59
N ARG A 198 14.84 8.08 16.29
CA ARG A 198 15.89 7.83 15.30
C ARG A 198 17.21 8.54 15.64
N ARG A 199 17.13 9.82 16.02
CA ARG A 199 18.29 10.63 16.44
C ARG A 199 18.93 10.07 17.71
N GLY A 200 18.12 9.68 18.71
CA GLY A 200 18.60 9.09 19.94
C GLY A 200 19.38 7.77 19.73
N LEU A 201 19.07 7.04 18.66
CA LEU A 201 19.76 5.81 18.26
C LEU A 201 20.93 6.04 17.27
N GLY A 202 21.21 7.30 16.89
CA GLY A 202 22.27 7.61 15.92
C GLY A 202 21.98 7.13 14.49
N ILE A 203 20.73 6.84 14.16
CA ILE A 203 20.36 6.32 12.84
C ILE A 203 20.19 7.50 11.86
N PRO A 204 20.82 7.49 10.67
CA PRO A 204 20.64 8.54 9.67
C PRO A 204 19.19 8.72 9.24
N ALA A 205 18.84 9.92 8.77
CA ALA A 205 17.51 10.15 8.21
C ALA A 205 17.26 9.24 7.00
N HIS A 206 16.00 8.85 6.80
CA HIS A 206 15.63 8.14 5.58
C HIS A 206 15.90 9.03 4.36
N THR A 207 16.93 8.69 3.59
CA THR A 207 17.22 9.32 2.31
C THR A 207 16.70 8.39 1.24
N VAL A 208 15.71 8.82 0.48
CA VAL A 208 15.41 8.18 -0.80
C VAL A 208 16.63 8.46 -1.67
N VAL A 209 17.46 7.44 -1.88
CA VAL A 209 18.50 7.51 -2.91
C VAL A 209 17.75 7.50 -4.24
N LEU A 210 17.28 8.68 -4.63
CA LEU A 210 16.95 8.97 -6.01
C LEU A 210 18.29 8.84 -6.73
N GLY A 211 18.58 7.63 -7.20
CA GLY A 211 19.77 7.35 -7.97
C GLY A 211 19.93 8.44 -9.04
N LEU A 212 20.97 9.25 -8.86
CA LEU A 212 21.60 10.08 -9.86
C LEU A 212 20.61 10.80 -10.80
N THR A 213 20.12 11.95 -10.34
CA THR A 213 20.09 13.13 -11.20
C THR A 213 21.52 13.44 -11.67
N GLU A 214 22.04 12.68 -12.63
CA GLU A 214 22.89 13.28 -13.65
C GLU A 214 21.94 13.87 -14.69
N LEU A 215 22.08 15.19 -14.95
CA LEU A 215 21.30 16.04 -15.87
C LEU A 215 19.91 16.42 -15.30
N CYS A 216 19.61 17.64 -14.86
CA CYS A 216 20.06 18.95 -15.32
C CYS A 216 20.26 19.92 -14.15
N VAL A 217 21.50 20.40 -13.99
CA VAL A 217 21.71 21.83 -13.76
C VAL A 217 21.58 22.47 -15.13
N LEU A 218 20.46 23.14 -15.39
CA LEU A 218 20.34 24.29 -16.29
C LEU A 218 19.25 25.21 -15.71
#